data_AF-A0A483F5R4-F1
#
_entry.id   AF-A0A483F5R4-F1
#
_cell.length_a   1.000
_cell.length_b   1.000
_cell.length_c   1.000
_cell.angle_alpha   90.00
_cell.angle_beta   90.00
_cell.angle_gamma   90.00
#
_symmetry.space_group_name_H-M   'P 1'
#
loop_
_entity.id
_entity.type
_entity.pdbx_description
1 polymer ?
#
loop_
_entity_poly.entity_id
_entity_poly.type
_entity_poly.pdbx_seq_one_letter_code
_entity_poly.pdbx_strand_id
1 'polypeptide(L)'
;MIYKDITILYIDSGKNNRLIRYDLLRKENNDFVVQVFDDQNEDIADPKPTIKIDQFEITYDNYLDNCKHSNKLPASFEEYVDIKLQDHRDKLD
;
A
#
# COMPACT_ATOMS: atom_id res chain seq x y z
N MET A 1 8.43 5.78 -17.76
CA MET A 1 8.05 4.49 -17.15
C MET A 1 6.59 4.28 -17.42
N ILE A 2 6.18 3.13 -17.96
CA ILE A 2 4.79 2.81 -18.28
C ILE A 2 4.27 1.88 -17.17
N TYR A 3 3.10 2.20 -16.62
CA TYR A 3 2.40 1.34 -15.67
C TYR A 3 1.32 0.56 -16.41
N LYS A 4 1.19 -0.73 -16.10
CA LYS A 4 0.20 -1.62 -16.71
C LYS A 4 -1.21 -1.30 -16.23
N ASP A 5 -1.34 -1.09 -14.93
CA ASP A 5 -2.61 -0.83 -14.25
C ASP A 5 -2.36 -0.09 -12.93
N ILE A 6 -3.45 0.45 -12.39
CA ILE A 6 -3.48 1.11 -11.09
C ILE A 6 -4.63 0.50 -10.29
N THR A 7 -4.31 0.01 -9.09
CA THR A 7 -5.32 -0.43 -8.13
C THR A 7 -5.34 0.54 -6.96
N ILE A 8 -6.52 1.05 -6.61
CA ILE A 8 -6.70 1.98 -5.49
C ILE A 8 -7.35 1.22 -4.34
N LEU A 9 -6.72 1.25 -3.17
CA LEU A 9 -7.20 0.61 -1.95
C LEU A 9 -7.34 1.66 -0.84
N TYR A 10 -8.34 1.49 0.03
CA TYR A 10 -8.48 2.25 1.26
C TYR A 10 -8.35 1.28 2.42
N ILE A 11 -7.41 1.54 3.33
CA ILE A 11 -7.04 0.61 4.40
C ILE A 11 -7.17 1.31 5.76
N ASP A 12 -7.90 0.70 6.69
CA ASP A 12 -7.93 1.06 8.10
C ASP A 12 -6.97 0.18 8.92
N SER A 13 -6.59 0.63 10.10
CA SER A 13 -5.76 -0.14 11.04
C SER A 13 -6.56 -0.89 12.10
N GLY A 14 -7.88 -0.77 12.09
CA GLY A 14 -8.78 -1.22 13.16
C GLY A 14 -8.67 -0.44 14.48
N LYS A 15 -7.69 0.47 14.64
CA LYS A 15 -7.52 1.27 15.88
C LYS A 15 -8.27 2.60 15.86
N ASN A 16 -8.50 3.15 14.68
CA ASN A 16 -9.25 4.39 14.47
C ASN A 16 -10.04 4.32 13.15
N ASN A 17 -10.91 5.30 12.92
CA ASN A 17 -11.73 5.37 11.70
C ASN A 17 -10.99 6.03 10.51
N ARG A 18 -9.68 6.29 10.63
CA ARG A 18 -8.90 6.96 9.59
C ARG A 18 -8.60 5.97 8.47
N LEU A 19 -9.15 6.23 7.28
CA LEU A 19 -8.84 5.46 6.08
C LEU A 19 -7.65 6.10 5.36
N ILE A 20 -6.64 5.30 5.03
CA ILE A 20 -5.50 5.74 4.22
C ILE A 20 -5.63 5.14 2.83
N ARG A 21 -5.46 5.97 1.80
CA ARG A 21 -5.53 5.56 0.41
C ARG A 21 -4.15 5.09 -0.07
N TYR A 22 -4.12 3.94 -0.73
CA TYR A 22 -2.95 3.35 -1.34
C TYR A 22 -3.20 3.15 -2.84
N ASP A 23 -2.41 3.84 -3.65
CA ASP A 23 -2.41 3.68 -5.10
C ASP A 23 -1.27 2.74 -5.50
N LEU A 24 -1.61 1.53 -5.93
CA LEU A 24 -0.68 0.50 -6.38
C LEU A 24 -0.49 0.64 -7.88
N LEU A 25 0.65 1.19 -8.29
CA LEU A 25 1.03 1.37 -9.69
C LEU A 25 1.84 0.16 -10.15
N ARG A 26 1.24 -0.73 -10.95
CA ARG A 26 1.90 -1.95 -11.42
C ARG A 26 2.87 -1.67 -12.57
N LYS A 27 4.14 -2.01 -12.40
CA LYS A 27 5.18 -1.96 -13.44
C LYS A 27 5.06 -3.15 -14.39
N GLU A 28 5.76 -3.11 -15.52
CA GLU A 28 5.75 -4.20 -16.50
C GLU A 28 6.27 -5.54 -15.96
N ASN A 29 7.26 -5.49 -15.06
CA ASN A 29 7.84 -6.64 -14.39
C ASN A 29 7.00 -7.14 -13.18
N ASN A 30 5.77 -6.65 -13.03
CA ASN A 30 4.84 -6.93 -11.92
C ASN A 30 5.23 -6.35 -10.56
N ASP A 31 6.32 -5.59 -10.45
CA ASP A 31 6.59 -4.81 -9.23
C ASP A 31 5.56 -3.69 -9.06
N PHE A 32 5.40 -3.22 -7.83
CA PHE A 32 4.52 -2.11 -7.50
C PHE A 32 5.31 -0.90 -7.00
N VAL A 33 4.96 0.28 -7.52
CA VAL A 33 5.19 1.54 -6.80
C VAL A 33 3.91 1.85 -6.04
N VAL A 34 4.01 1.98 -4.72
CA VAL A 34 2.89 2.30 -3.86
C VAL A 34 2.97 3.77 -3.49
N GLN A 35 1.93 4.54 -3.81
CA GLN A 35 1.78 5.92 -3.34
C GLN A 35 0.72 5.96 -2.24
N VAL A 36 1.07 6.56 -1.11
CA VAL A 36 0.19 6.60 0.06
C VAL A 36 -0.33 8.01 0.25
N PHE A 37 -1.64 8.13 0.37
CA PHE A 37 -2.35 9.39 0.52
C PHE A 37 -3.23 9.38 1.76
N ASP A 38 -3.19 10.49 2.49
CA ASP A 38 -4.12 10.77 3.57
C ASP A 38 -5.26 11.62 3.03
N ASP A 39 -6.46 11.06 3.08
CA ASP A 39 -7.67 11.71 2.62
C ASP A 39 -8.44 12.18 3.87
N GLN A 40 -8.18 13.43 4.26
CA GLN A 40 -8.64 14.02 5.52
C GLN A 40 -10.14 14.35 5.51
N ASN A 41 -11.02 13.44 5.08
CA ASN A 41 -12.45 13.67 4.88
C ASN A 41 -13.29 13.70 6.17
N GLU A 42 -12.81 14.34 7.24
CA GLU A 42 -13.57 14.44 8.50
C GLU A 42 -14.76 15.41 8.47
N ASP A 43 -14.95 16.21 7.41
CA ASP A 43 -16.06 17.18 7.37
C ASP A 43 -16.62 17.42 5.95
N ILE A 44 -17.94 17.70 5.88
CA ILE A 44 -18.74 17.86 4.65
C ILE A 44 -18.48 19.22 3.95
N ALA A 45 -17.67 20.08 4.56
CA ALA A 45 -17.40 21.43 4.09
C ALA A 45 -15.99 21.54 3.50
N ASP A 46 -15.95 21.96 2.23
CA ASP A 46 -14.81 22.20 1.34
C ASP A 46 -14.01 20.95 0.88
N PRO A 47 -13.58 20.91 -0.41
CA PRO A 47 -12.70 19.86 -0.90
C PRO A 47 -11.36 19.94 -0.17
N LYS A 48 -11.15 19.03 0.78
CA LYS A 48 -9.90 18.95 1.52
C LYS A 48 -8.78 18.42 0.62
N PRO A 49 -7.53 18.87 0.82
CA PRO A 49 -6.42 18.43 0.01
C PRO A 49 -6.13 16.96 0.29
N THR A 50 -6.07 16.14 -0.77
CA THR A 50 -5.47 14.81 -0.70
C THR A 50 -3.95 14.98 -0.56
N ILE A 51 -3.39 14.60 0.59
CA ILE A 51 -1.97 14.79 0.86
C ILE A 51 -1.25 13.47 0.64
N LYS A 52 -0.24 13.46 -0.23
CA LYS A 52 0.68 12.32 -0.33
C LYS A 52 1.57 12.31 0.91
N ILE A 53 1.51 11.23 1.68
CA ILE A 53 2.26 11.10 2.94
C ILE A 53 3.45 10.16 2.82
N ASP A 54 3.45 9.21 1.88
CA ASP A 54 4.60 8.34 1.65
C ASP A 54 4.61 7.76 0.22
N GLN A 55 5.74 7.15 -0.16
CA GLN A 55 5.89 6.32 -1.34
C GLN A 55 6.98 5.26 -1.12
N PHE A 56 6.65 4.02 -1.44
CA PHE A 56 7.61 2.91 -1.39
C PHE A 56 7.41 1.92 -2.53
N GLU A 57 8.36 1.01 -2.71
CA GLU A 57 8.30 -0.03 -3.73
C GLU A 57 8.14 -1.42 -3.10
N ILE A 58 7.31 -2.24 -3.73
CA ILE A 58 7.20 -3.67 -3.43
C ILE A 58 7.63 -4.41 -4.69
N THR A 59 8.76 -5.13 -4.60
CA THR A 59 9.32 -5.87 -5.73
C THR A 59 9.19 -7.37 -5.54
N TYR A 60 9.13 -8.10 -6.65
CA TYR A 60 9.12 -9.56 -6.62
C TYR A 60 10.39 -10.13 -5.99
N ASP A 61 11.54 -9.47 -6.18
CA ASP A 61 12.80 -9.86 -5.56
C ASP A 61 12.75 -9.76 -4.02
N ASN A 62 12.14 -8.69 -3.48
CA ASN A 62 11.94 -8.55 -2.03
C ASN A 62 11.01 -9.64 -1.47
N TYR A 63 10.01 -10.06 -2.24
CA TYR A 63 9.17 -11.19 -1.89
C TYR A 63 9.96 -12.50 -1.85
N LEU A 64 10.74 -12.80 -2.90
CA LEU A 64 11.57 -13.99 -2.95
C LEU A 64 12.60 -14.03 -1.81
N ASP A 65 13.20 -12.88 -1.49
CA ASP A 65 14.14 -12.77 -0.37
C ASP A 65 13.44 -12.99 0.98
N ASN A 66 12.25 -12.40 1.18
CA ASN A 66 11.44 -12.65 2.37
C ASN A 66 11.09 -14.14 2.52
N CYS A 67 10.75 -14.80 1.41
CA CYS A 67 10.44 -16.23 1.41
C CYS A 67 11.62 -17.13 1.77
N LYS A 68 12.86 -16.67 1.57
CA LYS A 68 14.05 -17.43 1.98
C LYS A 68 14.35 -17.31 3.47
N HIS A 69 13.95 -16.19 4.09
CA HIS A 69 14.37 -15.82 5.44
C HIS A 69 13.23 -15.85 6.47
N SER A 70 11.97 -16.00 6.05
CA SER A 70 10.80 -16.02 6.92
C SER A 70 10.29 -17.44 7.21
N ASN A 71 9.93 -17.69 8.46
CA ASN A 71 9.24 -18.93 8.87
C ASN A 71 7.76 -18.94 8.47
N LYS A 72 7.17 -17.76 8.21
CA LYS A 72 5.79 -17.61 7.75
C LYS A 72 5.82 -17.01 6.36
N LEU A 73 5.52 -17.86 5.38
CA LEU A 73 5.53 -17.50 3.97
C LEU A 73 4.14 -16.99 3.56
N PRO A 74 4.05 -15.85 2.86
CA PRO A 74 2.85 -15.52 2.10
C PRO A 74 2.56 -16.63 1.09
N ALA A 75 1.31 -16.95 0.82
CA ALA A 75 0.92 -17.93 -0.18
C ALA A 75 1.14 -17.42 -1.61
N SER A 76 1.18 -16.10 -1.83
CA SER A 76 1.49 -15.49 -3.12
C SER A 76 2.17 -14.12 -2.99
N PHE A 77 2.61 -13.57 -4.13
CA PHE A 77 3.14 -12.21 -4.19
C PHE A 77 2.06 -11.17 -3.88
N GLU A 78 0.83 -11.40 -4.31
CA GLU A 78 -0.33 -10.55 -4.00
C GLU A 78 -0.60 -10.54 -2.49
N GLU A 79 -0.58 -11.69 -1.82
CA GLU A 79 -0.70 -11.73 -0.34
C GLU A 79 0.47 -11.00 0.33
N TYR A 80 1.69 -11.13 -0.20
CA TYR A 80 2.84 -10.37 0.30
C TYR A 80 2.62 -8.85 0.17
N VAL A 81 2.05 -8.39 -0.93
CA VAL A 81 1.68 -6.98 -1.13
C VAL A 81 0.68 -6.56 -0.05
N ASP A 82 -0.41 -7.30 0.13
CA ASP A 82 -1.45 -6.99 1.14
C ASP A 82 -0.85 -6.88 2.56
N ILE A 83 0.01 -7.83 2.94
CA ILE A 83 0.72 -7.81 4.23
C ILE A 83 1.56 -6.54 4.35
N LYS A 84 2.31 -6.14 3.31
CA LYS A 84 3.14 -4.92 3.36
C LYS A 84 2.32 -3.65 3.47
N LEU A 85 1.16 -3.59 2.83
CA LEU A 85 0.28 -2.44 2.95
C LEU A 85 -0.31 -2.32 4.35
N GLN A 86 -0.73 -3.45 4.94
CA GLN A 86 -1.25 -3.48 6.32
C GLN A 86 -0.13 -3.14 7.33
N ASP A 87 1.05 -3.74 7.21
CA ASP A 87 2.22 -3.43 8.05
C ASP A 87 2.56 -1.93 8.02
N HIS A 88 2.44 -1.30 6.85
CA HIS A 88 2.63 0.13 6.71
C HIS A 88 1.49 0.92 7.39
N ARG A 89 0.24 0.51 7.16
CA ARG A 89 -0.94 1.18 7.76
C ARG A 89 -0.88 1.18 9.27
N ASP A 90 -0.48 0.06 9.86
CA ASP A 90 -0.42 -0.12 11.31
C ASP A 90 0.68 0.73 11.97
N LYS A 91 1.70 1.15 11.21
CA LYS A 91 2.79 2.05 11.65
C LYS A 91 2.45 3.53 11.54
N LEU A 92 1.41 3.89 10.79
CA LEU A 92 0.93 5.27 10.65
C LEU A 92 0.00 5.72 11.79
N ASP A 93 -0.39 4.79 12.66
CA ASP A 93 -1.06 5.09 13.95
C ASP A 93 -0.06 5.41 15.05
#